data_AF-A0A258QZ70-F1
#
_entry.id   AF-A0A258QZ70-F1
#
_cell.length_a   1.000
_cell.length_b   1.000
_cell.length_c   1.000
_cell.angle_alpha   90.00
_cell.angle_beta   90.00
_cell.angle_gamma   90.00
#
_symmetry.space_group_name_H-M   'P 1'
#
loop_
_entity.id
_entity.type
_entity.pdbx_description
1 polymer ?
#
loop_
_entity_poly.entity_id
_entity_poly.type
_entity_poly.pdbx_seq_one_letter_code
_entity_poly.pdbx_strand_id
1 'polypeptide(L)'
;EAPLHAGQVLVYQVPIPEPLRFLEPRESETRKLHGLADYGLMHVKLYEDIARHGHIATTYAYPVSVSGRYVMDPSPIPKFDNPKLNDSPALQLFGAGREQRIYALPPHTRVVSLDFKDHPFEVQHFAKPCALCGAKGVYLDEVVLDDKGGRMFVCSDTDYCAERRDAGHVGELGVPVESVPVDGAPTPGTASEDAA
;
A
#
# COMPACT_ATOMS: atom_id res chain seq x y z
N GLU A 1 5.29 -1.79 4.30
CA GLU A 1 6.46 -0.90 4.14
C GLU A 1 7.75 -1.67 3.87
N ALA A 2 7.95 -2.82 4.53
CA ALA A 2 9.00 -3.75 4.15
C ALA A 2 8.87 -4.17 2.66
N PRO A 3 9.96 -4.13 1.88
CA PRO A 3 9.95 -4.62 0.51
C PRO A 3 9.62 -6.12 0.47
N LEU A 4 8.80 -6.52 -0.50
CA LEU A 4 8.54 -7.94 -0.73
C LEU A 4 9.75 -8.61 -1.40
N HIS A 5 9.86 -9.92 -1.24
CA HIS A 5 10.94 -10.76 -1.76
C HIS A 5 10.42 -11.94 -2.58
N ALA A 6 11.30 -12.53 -3.38
CA ALA A 6 10.98 -13.68 -4.19
C ALA A 6 10.47 -14.85 -3.33
N GLY A 7 9.45 -15.55 -3.82
CA GLY A 7 8.80 -16.67 -3.11
C GLY A 7 7.66 -16.24 -2.18
N GLN A 8 7.48 -14.95 -1.93
CA GLN A 8 6.30 -14.44 -1.23
C GLN A 8 5.10 -14.29 -2.17
N VAL A 9 3.90 -14.44 -1.61
CA VAL A 9 2.63 -14.18 -2.28
C VAL A 9 1.83 -13.19 -1.44
N LEU A 10 1.47 -12.05 -2.01
CA LEU A 10 0.58 -11.07 -1.38
C LEU A 10 -0.81 -11.18 -2.00
N VAL A 11 -1.83 -11.35 -1.14
CA VAL A 11 -3.22 -11.52 -1.56
C VAL A 11 -4.04 -10.31 -1.15
N TYR A 12 -4.53 -9.57 -2.14
CA TYR A 12 -5.35 -8.38 -1.98
C TYR A 12 -6.84 -8.73 -1.98
N GLN A 13 -7.56 -8.17 -1.01
CA GLN A 13 -9.03 -8.23 -0.97
C GLN A 13 -9.61 -7.11 -1.81
N VAL A 14 -10.47 -7.47 -2.76
CA VAL A 14 -11.00 -6.52 -3.74
C VAL A 14 -12.53 -6.43 -3.62
N PRO A 15 -13.08 -5.26 -3.25
CA PRO A 15 -14.53 -5.08 -3.19
C PRO A 15 -15.16 -4.90 -4.57
N ILE A 16 -14.48 -4.18 -5.47
CA ILE A 16 -14.89 -3.88 -6.85
C ILE A 16 -13.66 -4.10 -7.75
N PRO A 17 -13.64 -5.14 -8.61
CA PRO A 17 -12.48 -5.49 -9.43
C PRO A 17 -12.39 -4.73 -10.74
N GLU A 18 -13.44 -4.00 -11.10
CA GLU A 18 -13.59 -3.35 -12.41
C GLU A 18 -13.23 -1.86 -12.27
N PRO A 19 -12.06 -1.41 -12.76
CA PRO A 19 -11.62 -0.01 -12.61
C PRO A 19 -12.57 0.98 -13.31
N LEU A 20 -13.31 0.55 -14.33
CA LEU A 20 -14.27 1.39 -15.05
C LEU A 20 -15.66 1.41 -14.40
N ARG A 21 -15.89 0.69 -13.29
CA ARG A 21 -17.25 0.45 -12.75
C ARG A 21 -18.04 1.73 -12.48
N PHE A 22 -17.38 2.79 -12.02
CA PHE A 22 -18.04 4.06 -11.71
C PHE A 22 -18.33 4.92 -12.95
N LEU A 23 -17.76 4.57 -14.10
CA LEU A 23 -17.98 5.22 -15.39
C LEU A 23 -18.98 4.45 -16.24
N GLU A 24 -18.87 3.12 -16.22
CA GLU A 24 -19.79 2.20 -16.89
C GLU A 24 -20.19 1.09 -15.91
N PRO A 25 -21.43 1.11 -15.37
CA PRO A 25 -21.86 0.15 -14.38
C PRO A 25 -22.09 -1.25 -14.95
N ARG A 26 -22.25 -1.43 -16.27
CA ARG A 26 -22.56 -2.71 -16.90
C ARG A 26 -21.30 -3.53 -17.19
N GLU A 27 -21.25 -4.75 -16.66
CA GLU A 27 -20.17 -5.71 -16.93
C GLU A 27 -20.05 -6.07 -18.42
N SER A 28 -21.17 -6.15 -19.14
CA SER A 28 -21.16 -6.48 -20.58
C SER A 28 -20.43 -5.44 -21.42
N GLU A 29 -20.50 -4.17 -21.03
CA GLU A 29 -19.87 -3.07 -21.75
C GLU A 29 -18.40 -2.90 -21.32
N THR A 30 -18.12 -2.91 -20.02
CA THR A 30 -16.72 -2.88 -19.52
C THR A 30 -15.89 -4.03 -20.08
N ARG A 31 -16.43 -5.25 -20.18
CA ARG A 31 -15.73 -6.36 -20.83
C ARG A 31 -15.37 -6.08 -22.30
N LYS A 32 -16.23 -5.40 -23.06
CA LYS A 32 -15.93 -4.98 -24.44
C LYS A 32 -14.82 -3.93 -24.46
N LEU A 33 -14.89 -2.94 -23.57
CA LEU A 33 -13.86 -1.90 -23.42
C LEU A 33 -12.49 -2.52 -23.13
N HIS A 34 -12.42 -3.46 -22.17
CA HIS A 34 -11.20 -4.23 -21.91
C HIS A 34 -10.75 -5.07 -23.11
N GLY A 35 -11.69 -5.69 -23.84
CA GLY A 35 -11.40 -6.47 -25.04
C GLY A 35 -10.80 -5.65 -26.18
N LEU A 36 -11.24 -4.39 -26.32
CA LEU A 36 -10.78 -3.44 -27.34
C LEU A 36 -9.62 -2.55 -26.88
N ALA A 37 -9.22 -2.65 -25.61
CA ALA A 37 -8.30 -1.72 -24.95
C ALA A 37 -8.74 -0.25 -25.04
N ASP A 38 -10.06 -0.01 -24.99
CA ASP A 38 -10.64 1.32 -25.02
C ASP A 38 -10.78 1.89 -23.60
N TYR A 39 -9.70 2.54 -23.14
CA TYR A 39 -9.61 3.15 -21.82
C TYR A 39 -9.72 4.68 -21.86
N GLY A 40 -10.25 5.24 -22.95
CA GLY A 40 -10.41 6.70 -23.09
C GLY A 40 -11.26 7.30 -21.96
N LEU A 41 -12.33 6.61 -21.55
CA LEU A 41 -13.21 7.04 -20.47
C LEU A 41 -12.47 7.29 -19.15
N MET A 42 -11.50 6.44 -18.82
CA MET A 42 -10.72 6.61 -17.59
C MET A 42 -9.86 7.88 -17.64
N HIS A 43 -9.23 8.16 -18.79
CA HIS A 43 -8.47 9.40 -18.97
C HIS A 43 -9.38 10.64 -18.88
N VAL A 44 -10.57 10.60 -19.48
CA VAL A 44 -11.52 11.71 -19.36
C VAL A 44 -11.89 11.99 -17.90
N LYS A 45 -12.17 10.94 -17.12
CA LYS A 45 -12.45 11.07 -15.68
C LYS A 45 -11.31 11.74 -14.93
N LEU A 46 -10.08 11.26 -15.11
CA LEU A 46 -8.92 11.82 -14.40
C LEU A 46 -8.69 13.29 -14.77
N TYR A 47 -8.92 13.65 -16.04
CA TYR A 47 -8.80 15.03 -16.49
C TYR A 47 -9.92 15.93 -15.97
N GLU A 48 -11.14 15.40 -15.81
CA GLU A 48 -12.26 16.11 -15.19
C GLU A 48 -11.98 16.47 -13.72
N ASP A 49 -11.35 15.56 -12.97
CA ASP A 49 -10.90 15.84 -11.60
C ASP A 49 -9.90 17.01 -11.58
N ILE A 50 -8.89 16.98 -12.47
CA ILE A 50 -7.88 18.03 -12.59
C ILE A 50 -8.55 19.37 -12.92
N ALA A 51 -9.46 19.40 -13.90
CA ALA A 51 -10.14 20.62 -14.31
C ALA A 51 -11.00 21.23 -13.19
N ARG A 52 -11.59 20.40 -12.32
CA ARG A 52 -12.44 20.87 -11.20
C ARG A 52 -11.67 21.24 -9.95
N HIS A 53 -10.63 20.48 -9.61
CA HIS A 53 -9.97 20.54 -8.31
C HIS A 53 -8.49 20.96 -8.37
N GLY A 54 -7.94 21.09 -9.58
CA GLY A 54 -6.51 21.34 -9.80
C GLY A 54 -5.61 20.14 -9.54
N HIS A 55 -6.18 19.01 -9.14
CA HIS A 55 -5.49 17.75 -8.86
C HIS A 55 -6.46 16.58 -9.05
N ILE A 56 -5.92 15.36 -9.21
CA ILE A 56 -6.74 14.16 -9.31
C ILE A 56 -7.32 13.82 -7.93
N ALA A 57 -8.64 13.69 -7.86
CA ALA A 57 -9.37 13.50 -6.60
C ALA A 57 -9.31 12.05 -6.08
N THR A 58 -8.97 11.08 -6.93
CA THR A 58 -8.81 9.68 -6.53
C THR A 58 -7.62 9.51 -5.58
N THR A 59 -7.87 9.14 -4.33
CA THR A 59 -6.84 8.98 -3.28
C THR A 59 -6.48 7.52 -2.96
N TYR A 60 -7.36 6.57 -3.28
CA TYR A 60 -7.21 5.12 -3.12
C TYR A 60 -7.83 4.40 -4.34
N ALA A 61 -7.57 3.10 -4.49
CA ALA A 61 -8.00 2.33 -5.67
C ALA A 61 -7.65 3.04 -7.00
N TYR A 62 -6.45 3.63 -7.03
CA TYR A 62 -6.05 4.49 -8.13
C TYR A 62 -5.66 3.63 -9.35
N PRO A 63 -6.27 3.83 -10.53
CA PRO A 63 -6.11 2.91 -11.67
C PRO A 63 -4.67 2.83 -12.17
N VAL A 64 -4.22 1.61 -12.46
CA VAL A 64 -2.87 1.34 -12.98
C VAL A 64 -2.94 0.66 -14.35
N SER A 65 -1.96 0.95 -15.22
CA SER A 65 -1.70 0.21 -16.45
C SER A 65 -0.72 -0.92 -16.19
N VAL A 66 -1.14 -2.14 -16.50
CA VAL A 66 -0.37 -3.38 -16.33
C VAL A 66 0.14 -3.85 -17.68
N SER A 67 1.46 -4.08 -17.76
CA SER A 67 2.15 -4.54 -18.97
C SER A 67 1.86 -3.69 -20.21
N GLY A 68 1.57 -2.40 -20.01
CA GLY A 68 1.22 -1.46 -21.08
C GLY A 68 -0.07 -1.80 -21.84
N ARG A 69 -0.94 -2.66 -21.25
CA ARG A 69 -2.15 -3.14 -21.92
C ARG A 69 -3.39 -2.97 -21.07
N TYR A 70 -3.48 -3.66 -19.93
CA TYR A 70 -4.71 -3.67 -19.14
C TYR A 70 -4.72 -2.51 -18.14
N VAL A 71 -5.81 -1.75 -18.09
CA VAL A 71 -6.10 -0.93 -16.91
C VAL A 71 -6.65 -1.84 -15.83
N MET A 72 -6.18 -1.70 -14.60
CA MET A 72 -6.48 -2.57 -13.47
C MET A 72 -6.81 -1.75 -12.22
N ASP A 73 -7.77 -2.24 -11.44
CA ASP A 73 -8.02 -1.77 -10.07
C ASP A 73 -7.00 -2.44 -9.12
N PRO A 74 -6.13 -1.69 -8.41
CA PRO A 74 -5.12 -2.26 -7.53
C PRO A 74 -5.65 -2.66 -6.15
N SER A 75 -6.97 -2.88 -6.01
CA SER A 75 -7.69 -2.96 -4.73
C SER A 75 -7.72 -1.60 -4.00
N PRO A 76 -8.43 -1.46 -2.85
CA PRO A 76 -8.58 -0.17 -2.16
C PRO A 76 -7.32 0.21 -1.36
N ILE A 77 -6.13 -0.08 -1.89
CA ILE A 77 -4.88 0.46 -1.36
C ILE A 77 -4.83 1.98 -1.60
N PRO A 78 -4.18 2.75 -0.72
CA PRO A 78 -3.91 4.16 -0.99
C PRO A 78 -3.03 4.28 -2.23
N LYS A 79 -3.21 5.36 -3.02
CA LYS A 79 -2.33 5.59 -4.18
C LYS A 79 -0.84 5.66 -3.79
N PHE A 80 -0.54 5.99 -2.54
CA PHE A 80 0.80 5.88 -1.94
C PHE A 80 1.48 4.53 -2.18
N ASP A 81 0.71 3.44 -2.19
CA ASP A 81 1.23 2.08 -2.37
C ASP A 81 1.35 1.63 -3.83
N ASN A 82 0.73 2.34 -4.79
CA ASN A 82 0.80 1.96 -6.21
C ASN A 82 2.23 1.76 -6.74
N PRO A 83 3.22 2.62 -6.41
CA PRO A 83 4.60 2.42 -6.86
C PRO A 83 5.21 1.09 -6.41
N LYS A 84 4.74 0.52 -5.28
CA LYS A 84 5.23 -0.76 -4.72
C LYS A 84 4.74 -1.98 -5.53
N LEU A 85 3.73 -1.81 -6.38
CA LEU A 85 3.22 -2.87 -7.25
C LEU A 85 4.15 -3.11 -8.45
N ASN A 86 4.87 -2.08 -8.89
CA ASN A 86 5.73 -2.12 -10.07
C ASN A 86 7.01 -2.89 -9.81
N ASP A 87 7.34 -3.82 -10.71
CA ASP A 87 8.59 -4.60 -10.66
C ASP A 87 8.83 -5.29 -9.29
N SER A 88 7.75 -5.65 -8.60
CA SER A 88 7.82 -6.38 -7.34
C SER A 88 8.30 -7.81 -7.58
N PRO A 89 9.19 -8.37 -6.76
CA PRO A 89 9.66 -9.75 -6.89
C PRO A 89 8.64 -10.78 -6.36
N ALA A 90 7.58 -10.35 -5.69
CA ALA A 90 6.54 -11.22 -5.14
C ALA A 90 5.36 -11.37 -6.12
N LEU A 91 4.70 -12.53 -6.05
CA LEU A 91 3.43 -12.74 -6.75
C LEU A 91 2.33 -11.98 -6.03
N GLN A 92 1.51 -11.24 -6.78
CA GLN A 92 0.39 -10.48 -6.22
C GLN A 92 -0.92 -11.03 -6.80
N LEU A 93 -1.83 -11.46 -5.93
CA LEU A 93 -3.13 -12.01 -6.30
C LEU A 93 -4.23 -11.10 -5.79
N PHE A 94 -5.25 -10.87 -6.62
CA PHE A 94 -6.34 -9.97 -6.32
C PHE A 94 -7.66 -10.73 -6.39
N GLY A 95 -8.37 -10.81 -5.28
CA GLY A 95 -9.58 -11.61 -5.13
C GLY A 95 -10.82 -10.78 -4.86
N ALA A 96 -11.76 -10.78 -5.79
CA ALA A 96 -13.09 -10.19 -5.61
C ALA A 96 -14.15 -11.29 -5.52
N GLY A 97 -14.39 -11.80 -4.31
CA GLY A 97 -15.29 -12.93 -4.07
C GLY A 97 -16.74 -12.64 -4.51
N ARG A 98 -17.29 -11.50 -4.09
CA ARG A 98 -18.67 -11.08 -4.41
C ARG A 98 -18.92 -10.88 -5.90
N GLU A 99 -17.90 -10.41 -6.62
CA GLU A 99 -17.95 -10.11 -8.06
C GLU A 99 -17.45 -11.29 -8.92
N GLN A 100 -17.01 -12.38 -8.28
CA GLN A 100 -16.49 -13.59 -8.91
C GLN A 100 -15.36 -13.29 -9.91
N ARG A 101 -14.35 -12.53 -9.48
CA ARG A 101 -13.15 -12.23 -10.27
C ARG A 101 -11.88 -12.52 -9.50
N ILE A 102 -10.89 -13.02 -10.22
CA ILE A 102 -9.52 -13.19 -9.75
C ILE A 102 -8.61 -12.65 -10.86
N TYR A 103 -7.61 -11.86 -10.47
CA TYR A 103 -6.56 -11.36 -11.35
C TYR A 103 -5.23 -11.31 -10.59
N ALA A 104 -4.13 -11.14 -11.32
CA ALA A 104 -2.80 -11.28 -10.76
C ALA A 104 -1.79 -10.34 -11.42
N LEU A 105 -0.79 -9.94 -10.64
CA LEU A 105 0.47 -9.41 -11.14
C LEU A 105 1.57 -10.45 -10.87
N PRO A 106 2.10 -11.11 -11.90
CA PRO A 106 3.30 -11.92 -11.77
C PRO A 106 4.48 -11.08 -11.25
N PRO A 107 5.49 -11.71 -10.63
CA PRO A 107 6.75 -11.05 -10.30
C PRO A 107 7.34 -10.30 -11.50
N HIS A 108 8.00 -9.17 -11.24
CA HIS A 108 8.66 -8.33 -12.25
C HIS A 108 7.74 -7.82 -13.37
N THR A 109 6.45 -7.64 -13.05
CA THR A 109 5.49 -7.03 -13.97
C THR A 109 5.59 -5.51 -13.94
N ARG A 110 5.60 -4.89 -15.13
CA ARG A 110 5.52 -3.43 -15.26
C ARG A 110 4.11 -2.95 -14.89
N VAL A 111 4.01 -2.10 -13.88
CA VAL A 111 2.77 -1.48 -13.41
C VAL A 111 2.99 0.01 -13.28
N VAL A 112 2.15 0.82 -13.92
CA VAL A 112 2.30 2.28 -13.90
C VAL A 112 0.95 2.92 -13.61
N SER A 113 0.86 3.77 -12.58
CA SER A 113 -0.34 4.56 -12.32
C SER A 113 -0.67 5.43 -13.52
N LEU A 114 -1.95 5.51 -13.89
CA LEU A 114 -2.37 6.41 -14.98
C LEU A 114 -2.15 7.87 -14.59
N ASP A 115 -1.49 8.64 -15.44
CA ASP A 115 -1.25 10.06 -15.25
C ASP A 115 -1.22 10.81 -16.59
N PHE A 116 -0.92 12.10 -16.55
CA PHE A 116 -0.71 12.92 -17.73
C PHE A 116 0.68 13.52 -17.70
N LYS A 117 1.22 13.86 -18.89
CA LYS A 117 2.55 14.47 -19.01
C LYS A 117 2.66 15.79 -18.24
N ASP A 118 1.59 16.56 -18.21
CA ASP A 118 1.45 17.85 -17.52
C ASP A 118 0.96 17.71 -16.07
N HIS A 119 0.45 16.55 -15.68
CA HIS A 119 -0.02 16.23 -14.33
C HIS A 119 0.47 14.83 -13.94
N PRO A 120 1.76 14.69 -13.56
CA PRO A 120 2.35 13.40 -13.23
C PRO A 120 1.73 12.81 -11.97
N PHE A 121 1.85 11.49 -11.82
CA PHE A 121 1.38 10.80 -10.63
C PHE A 121 2.13 11.25 -9.36
N GLU A 122 1.39 11.67 -8.34
CA GLU A 122 1.93 12.06 -7.04
C GLU A 122 1.31 11.25 -5.90
N VAL A 123 2.16 10.81 -4.97
CA VAL A 123 1.74 10.14 -3.73
C VAL A 123 1.42 11.14 -2.62
N GLN A 124 0.67 10.69 -1.61
CA GLN A 124 0.41 11.49 -0.42
C GLN A 124 1.70 11.86 0.30
N HIS A 125 1.77 13.11 0.79
CA HIS A 125 2.85 13.62 1.62
C HIS A 125 2.29 13.97 3.01
N PHE A 126 3.03 13.60 4.05
CA PHE A 126 2.67 13.90 5.43
C PHE A 126 3.63 14.94 6.00
N ALA A 127 3.09 15.98 6.61
CA ALA A 127 3.89 17.07 7.19
C ALA A 127 4.64 16.64 8.46
N LYS A 128 4.08 15.68 9.20
CA LYS A 128 4.66 15.15 10.45
C LYS A 128 5.17 13.72 10.25
N PRO A 129 6.25 13.33 10.94
CA PRO A 129 6.64 11.92 11.04
C PRO A 129 5.62 11.13 11.89
N CYS A 130 5.76 9.81 11.89
CA CYS A 130 5.06 8.96 12.84
C CYS A 130 5.36 9.40 14.28
N ALA A 131 4.31 9.64 15.06
CA ALA A 131 4.39 10.11 16.42
C ALA A 131 4.97 9.05 17.37
N LEU A 132 4.93 7.76 17.03
CA LEU A 132 5.43 6.67 17.88
C LEU A 132 6.89 6.30 17.61
N CYS A 133 7.27 6.11 16.34
CA CYS A 133 8.60 5.61 15.95
C CYS A 133 9.43 6.62 15.13
N GLY A 134 8.90 7.81 14.87
CA GLY A 134 9.59 8.88 14.14
C GLY A 134 9.78 8.64 12.64
N ALA A 135 9.18 7.59 12.05
CA ALA A 135 9.31 7.28 10.63
C ALA A 135 8.77 8.41 9.72
N LYS A 136 9.44 8.62 8.60
CA LYS A 136 9.05 9.55 7.52
C LYS A 136 8.96 8.78 6.21
N GLY A 137 8.20 9.31 5.24
CA GLY A 137 8.06 8.69 3.92
C GLY A 137 7.32 7.35 3.96
N VAL A 138 6.41 7.18 4.91
CA VAL A 138 5.55 6.01 5.09
C VAL A 138 4.10 6.46 5.15
N TYR A 139 3.17 5.55 4.89
CA TYR A 139 1.76 5.88 5.01
C TYR A 139 1.38 6.04 6.48
N LEU A 140 0.77 7.18 6.82
CA LEU A 140 0.36 7.49 8.19
C LEU A 140 -1.15 7.51 8.33
N ASP A 141 -1.63 6.81 9.35
CA ASP A 141 -2.98 6.93 9.85
C ASP A 141 -3.07 8.10 10.82
N GLU A 142 -4.20 8.77 10.77
CA GLU A 142 -4.52 9.87 11.66
C GLU A 142 -5.43 9.39 12.79
N VAL A 143 -5.00 9.60 14.02
CA VAL A 143 -5.75 9.24 15.22
C VAL A 143 -6.16 10.50 15.95
N VAL A 144 -7.46 10.65 16.17
CA VAL A 144 -8.05 11.74 16.97
C VAL A 144 -7.86 11.40 18.45
N LEU A 145 -7.22 12.32 19.18
CA LEU A 145 -6.85 12.12 20.58
C LEU A 145 -7.90 12.66 21.56
N ASP A 146 -8.59 13.73 21.18
CA ASP A 146 -9.54 14.42 22.03
C ASP A 146 -10.60 15.18 21.21
N ASP A 147 -11.64 15.64 21.89
CA ASP A 147 -12.72 16.45 21.32
C ASP A 147 -12.34 17.93 21.10
N LYS A 148 -11.08 18.30 21.34
CA LYS A 148 -10.54 19.66 21.24
C LYS A 148 -9.61 19.84 20.03
N GLY A 149 -9.54 18.83 19.15
CA GLY A 149 -8.76 18.87 17.92
C GLY A 149 -7.34 18.31 18.04
N GLY A 150 -7.00 17.65 19.16
CA GLY A 150 -5.77 16.90 19.31
C GLY A 150 -5.71 15.74 18.32
N ARG A 151 -4.60 15.62 17.59
CA ARG A 151 -4.39 14.60 16.55
C ARG A 151 -2.96 14.06 16.62
N MET A 152 -2.80 12.77 16.38
CA MET A 152 -1.50 12.13 16.15
C MET A 152 -1.50 11.44 14.79
N PHE A 153 -0.33 11.38 14.16
CA PHE A 153 -0.12 10.64 12.92
C PHE A 153 0.80 9.47 13.22
N VAL A 154 0.42 8.25 12.84
CA VAL A 154 1.18 7.03 13.14
C VAL A 154 1.28 6.13 11.93
N CYS A 155 2.34 5.33 11.85
CA CYS A 155 2.47 4.33 10.79
C CYS A 155 1.21 3.46 10.70
N SER A 156 0.66 3.35 9.51
CA SER A 156 -0.45 2.43 9.24
C SER A 156 0.02 0.96 9.30
N ASP A 157 1.24 0.71 8.81
CA ASP A 157 1.94 -0.56 8.99
C ASP A 157 2.48 -0.68 10.43
N THR A 158 1.73 -1.40 11.27
CA THR A 158 2.03 -1.56 12.70
C THR A 158 3.22 -2.47 12.95
N ASP A 159 3.46 -3.45 12.09
CA ASP A 159 4.61 -4.36 12.15
C ASP A 159 5.90 -3.58 11.91
N TYR A 160 5.96 -2.83 10.81
CA TYR A 160 7.07 -1.91 10.53
C TYR A 160 7.28 -0.87 11.65
N CYS A 161 6.19 -0.38 12.25
CA CYS A 161 6.28 0.55 13.38
C CYS A 161 6.89 -0.12 14.62
N ALA A 162 6.49 -1.36 14.92
CA ALA A 162 6.98 -2.13 16.06
C ALA A 162 8.48 -2.44 15.92
N GLU A 163 8.91 -2.98 14.78
CA GLU A 163 10.33 -3.27 14.50
C GLU A 163 11.21 -2.03 14.74
N ARG A 164 10.75 -0.86 14.29
CA ARG A 164 11.48 0.40 14.51
C ARG A 164 11.55 0.79 15.98
N ARG A 165 10.48 0.60 16.74
CA ARG A 165 10.46 0.90 18.18
C ARG A 165 11.35 -0.04 18.96
N ASP A 166 11.39 -1.32 18.59
CA ASP A 166 12.27 -2.33 19.18
C ASP A 166 13.75 -2.03 18.86
N ALA A 167 14.03 -1.46 17.68
CA ALA A 167 15.33 -0.90 17.34
C ALA A 167 15.65 0.43 18.06
N GLY A 168 14.80 0.90 18.97
CA GLY A 168 15.00 2.09 19.80
C GLY A 168 14.58 3.40 19.15
N HIS A 169 13.87 3.38 18.01
CA HIS A 169 13.36 4.62 17.42
C HIS A 169 12.14 5.14 18.19
N VAL A 170 12.17 6.43 18.54
CA VAL A 170 11.11 7.10 19.31
C VAL A 170 10.65 8.35 18.57
N GLY A 171 9.34 8.48 18.38
CA GLY A 171 8.69 9.67 17.83
C GLY A 171 8.27 10.67 18.92
N GLU A 172 7.68 11.79 18.50
CA GLU A 172 7.28 12.90 19.39
C GLU A 172 6.41 12.47 20.59
N LEU A 173 5.54 11.48 20.39
CA LEU A 173 4.62 10.92 21.40
C LEU A 173 4.99 9.47 21.77
N GLY A 174 6.12 8.97 21.30
CA GLY A 174 6.57 7.61 21.56
C GLY A 174 7.17 7.47 22.95
N VAL A 175 6.87 6.35 23.61
CA VAL A 175 7.59 5.93 24.82
C VAL A 175 8.65 4.90 24.42
N PRO A 176 9.92 5.04 24.89
CA PRO A 176 10.95 4.04 24.66
C PRO A 176 10.48 2.66 25.11
N VAL A 177 10.71 1.65 24.28
CA VAL A 177 10.46 0.27 24.67
C VAL A 177 11.60 -0.12 25.62
N GLU A 178 11.28 -0.35 26.90
CA GLU A 178 12.24 -0.96 27.83
C GLU A 178 12.47 -2.40 27.37
N SER A 179 13.73 -2.78 27.16
CA SER A 179 14.08 -4.17 26.84
C SER A 179 13.67 -5.06 28.02
N VAL A 180 12.58 -5.79 27.90
CA VAL A 180 12.25 -6.85 28.84
C VAL A 180 13.21 -8.00 28.57
N PRO A 181 14.07 -8.40 29.54
CA PRO A 181 14.88 -9.60 29.37
C PRO A 181 13.94 -10.77 29.12
N VAL A 182 14.12 -11.47 28.00
CA VAL A 182 13.39 -12.71 27.74
C VAL A 182 13.98 -13.77 28.68
N ASP A 183 13.35 -13.96 29.84
CA ASP A 183 13.67 -15.06 30.75
C ASP A 183 13.35 -16.39 30.05
N GLY A 184 14.35 -16.98 29.40
CA GLY A 184 14.21 -18.22 28.65
C GLY A 184 15.34 -18.59 27.70
N ALA A 185 16.42 -17.80 27.59
CA ALA A 185 17.62 -18.26 26.89
C ALA A 185 18.28 -19.39 27.70
N PRO A 186 18.49 -20.59 27.12
CA PRO A 186 19.23 -21.64 27.80
C PRO A 186 20.65 -21.14 28.05
N THR A 187 21.05 -21.14 29.31
CA THR A 187 22.43 -20.84 29.71
C THR A 187 23.37 -21.80 28.97
N PRO A 188 24.45 -21.31 28.33
CA PRO A 188 25.47 -22.21 27.81
C PRO A 188 26.05 -22.96 29.00
N GLY A 189 25.86 -24.28 29.03
CA GLY A 189 26.39 -25.13 30.07
C GLY A 189 27.90 -24.91 30.21
N THR A 190 28.32 -24.59 31.43
CA THR A 190 29.71 -24.64 31.83
C THR A 190 30.22 -26.07 31.65
N ALA A 191 30.96 -26.31 30.58
CA ALA A 191 31.87 -27.44 30.51
C ALA A 191 32.92 -27.22 31.62
N SER A 192 32.82 -27.98 32.70
CA SER A 192 33.96 -28.19 33.59
C SER A 192 34.68 -29.44 33.09
N GLU A 193 35.79 -29.19 32.39
CA GLU A 193 36.96 -30.04 32.51
C GLU A 193 37.42 -29.98 33.97
N ASP A 194 37.49 -31.12 34.64
CA ASP A 194 38.70 -31.51 35.36
C ASP A 194 38.63 -32.94 35.88
N ALA A 195 39.80 -33.57 35.78
CA ALA A 195 40.13 -34.96 36.01
C ALA A 195 40.14 -35.37 37.50
N ALA A 196 39.75 -36.62 37.77
CA ALA A 196 40.46 -37.62 38.58
C ALA A 196 39.75 -38.98 38.52
#